data_AF-A0ABD6HER8-F1
#
_entry.id   AF-A0ABD6HER8-F1
#
_cell.length_a   1.000
_cell.length_b   1.000
_cell.length_c   1.000
_cell.angle_alpha   90.00
_cell.angle_beta   90.00
_cell.angle_gamma   90.00
#
_symmetry.space_group_name_H-M   'P 1'
#
loop_
_entity.id
_entity.type
_entity.pdbx_description
1 polymer ?
#
loop_
_entity_poly.entity_id
_entity_poly.type
_entity_poly.pdbx_seq_one_letter_code
_entity_poly.pdbx_strand_id
1 'polypeptide(L)'
;MADWLQETMLKLGRPMPNPALQPGAFSRSDRSWGLILTFGRVGTSLDNWQDEIILVSAEGDSTSPMPFGLDPINETPASATMKLSDNIAGPGDARGDADERRISFFMEGGRLIELRFNEGMIGFDRIIMARLGEPQEWQPA
;
A
#
# COMPACT_ATOMS: atom_id res chain seq x y z
N MET A 1 -16.36 0.27 10.88
CA MET A 1 -15.16 0.46 10.03
C MET A 1 -14.53 -0.87 9.59
N ALA A 2 -14.86 -2.00 10.23
CA ALA A 2 -14.39 -3.34 9.90
C ALA A 2 -15.03 -3.95 8.64
N ASP A 3 -16.20 -3.46 8.21
CA ASP A 3 -16.97 -4.05 7.12
C ASP A 3 -16.16 -4.16 5.82
N TRP A 4 -15.42 -3.11 5.45
CA TRP A 4 -14.62 -3.12 4.23
C TRP A 4 -13.43 -4.10 4.32
N LEU A 5 -12.80 -4.21 5.48
CA LEU A 5 -11.65 -5.10 5.67
C LEU A 5 -12.13 -6.55 5.65
N GLN A 6 -13.25 -6.84 6.32
CA GLN A 6 -13.89 -8.14 6.29
C GLN A 6 -14.32 -8.54 4.86
N GLU A 7 -14.94 -7.62 4.11
CA GLU A 7 -15.27 -7.84 2.70
C GLU A 7 -14.03 -8.08 1.84
N THR A 8 -12.94 -7.36 2.10
CA THR A 8 -11.66 -7.54 1.39
C THR A 8 -11.10 -8.93 1.65
N MET A 9 -11.06 -9.35 2.92
CA MET A 9 -10.61 -10.69 3.30
C MET A 9 -11.49 -11.78 2.69
N LEU A 10 -12.81 -11.57 2.66
CA LEU A 10 -13.76 -12.48 2.02
C LEU A 10 -13.51 -12.61 0.51
N LYS A 11 -13.30 -11.50 -0.20
CA LYS A 11 -12.98 -11.50 -1.64
C LYS A 11 -11.66 -12.21 -1.94
N LEU A 12 -10.69 -12.11 -1.03
CA LEU A 12 -9.43 -12.83 -1.11
C LEU A 12 -9.55 -14.32 -0.72
N GLY A 13 -10.72 -14.75 -0.21
CA GLY A 13 -10.91 -16.10 0.31
C GLY A 13 -10.06 -16.39 1.55
N ARG A 14 -9.75 -15.36 2.35
CA ARG A 14 -8.87 -15.44 3.52
C ARG A 14 -9.63 -15.10 4.81
N PRO A 15 -9.27 -15.72 5.95
CA PRO A 15 -9.86 -15.38 7.24
C PRO A 15 -9.35 -14.00 7.70
N MET A 16 -10.10 -13.34 8.59
CA MET A 16 -9.64 -12.10 9.22
C MET A 16 -8.28 -12.30 9.92
N PRO A 17 -7.44 -11.24 9.97
CA PRO A 17 -6.15 -11.28 10.68
C PRO A 17 -6.29 -11.66 12.15
N ASN A 18 -5.19 -12.15 12.74
CA ASN A 18 -5.19 -12.71 14.10
C ASN A 18 -5.78 -11.72 15.14
N PRO A 19 -6.87 -12.09 15.84
CA PRO A 19 -7.48 -11.25 16.87
C PRO A 19 -6.56 -10.97 18.08
N ALA A 20 -5.49 -11.76 18.25
CA ALA A 20 -4.51 -11.59 19.32
C ALA A 20 -3.36 -10.63 18.97
N LEU A 21 -3.40 -9.99 17.79
CA LEU A 21 -2.43 -8.96 17.43
C LEU A 21 -2.43 -7.86 18.51
N GLN A 22 -1.27 -7.53 19.06
CA GLN A 22 -1.15 -6.48 20.07
C GLN A 22 -1.09 -5.09 19.40
N PRO A 23 -1.55 -4.02 20.05
CA PRO A 23 -1.26 -2.66 19.62
C PRO A 23 0.23 -2.45 19.30
N GLY A 24 0.53 -1.79 18.18
CA GLY A 24 1.91 -1.58 17.72
C GLY A 24 2.60 -2.82 17.12
N ALA A 25 1.98 -4.00 17.19
CA ALA A 25 2.47 -5.19 16.50
C ALA A 25 1.90 -5.28 15.07
N PHE A 26 2.67 -5.89 14.17
CA PHE A 26 2.29 -6.09 12.78
C PHE A 26 2.15 -7.57 12.44
N SER A 27 1.16 -7.89 11.61
CA SER A 27 0.99 -9.21 11.01
C SER A 27 1.10 -9.08 9.49
N ARG A 28 1.98 -9.87 8.89
CA ARG A 28 2.24 -9.85 7.45
C ARG A 28 1.74 -11.14 6.81
N SER A 29 0.96 -11.03 5.73
CA SER A 29 0.55 -12.18 4.93
C SER A 29 1.69 -12.69 4.05
N ASP A 30 1.54 -13.93 3.59
CA ASP A 30 2.45 -14.53 2.63
C ASP A 30 2.10 -14.14 1.17
N ARG A 31 3.10 -14.18 0.29
CA ARG A 31 2.96 -13.84 -1.15
C ARG A 31 1.99 -14.76 -1.90
N SER A 32 1.73 -15.97 -1.40
CA SER A 32 0.72 -16.91 -1.94
C SER A 32 -0.71 -16.36 -1.99
N TRP A 33 -0.95 -15.19 -1.41
CA TRP A 33 -2.22 -14.47 -1.50
C TRP A 33 -2.32 -13.59 -2.75
N GLY A 34 -1.29 -13.55 -3.58
CA GLY A 34 -1.15 -12.62 -4.71
C GLY A 34 -0.67 -11.24 -4.26
N LEU A 35 -1.01 -10.83 -3.05
CA LEU A 35 -0.53 -9.61 -2.39
C LEU A 35 0.12 -9.95 -1.05
N ILE A 36 1.11 -9.17 -0.66
CA ILE A 36 1.57 -9.13 0.71
C ILE A 36 0.81 -8.02 1.42
N LEU A 37 -0.04 -8.38 2.37
CA LEU A 37 -0.81 -7.47 3.19
C LEU A 37 -0.15 -7.36 4.57
N THR A 38 0.06 -6.14 5.03
CA THR A 38 0.52 -5.88 6.40
C THR A 38 -0.63 -5.29 7.19
N PHE A 39 -0.99 -5.96 8.28
CA PHE A 39 -2.03 -5.55 9.20
C PHE A 39 -1.40 -5.04 10.50
N GLY A 40 -2.02 -4.03 11.09
CA GLY A 40 -1.69 -3.51 12.41
C GLY A 40 -2.93 -3.51 13.31
N ARG A 41 -2.73 -3.13 14.58
CA ARG A 41 -3.81 -2.87 15.51
C ARG A 41 -3.69 -1.47 16.10
N VAL A 42 -4.79 -0.73 16.12
CA VAL A 42 -4.86 0.58 16.76
C VAL A 42 -4.73 0.43 18.28
N GLY A 43 -4.11 1.40 18.96
CA GLY A 43 -3.91 1.37 20.42
C GLY A 43 -5.15 1.70 21.24
N THR A 44 -6.25 2.08 20.58
CA THR A 44 -7.52 2.40 21.24
C THR A 44 -8.44 1.18 21.20
N SER A 45 -8.96 0.78 22.36
CA SER A 45 -9.94 -0.29 22.41
C SER A 45 -11.31 0.20 21.92
N LEU A 46 -11.96 -0.60 21.08
CA LEU A 46 -13.26 -0.34 20.47
C LEU A 46 -14.25 -1.46 20.84
N ASP A 47 -15.55 -1.19 20.68
CA ASP A 47 -16.61 -2.14 21.02
C ASP A 47 -16.52 -3.46 20.24
N ASN A 48 -15.98 -3.41 19.02
CA ASN A 48 -15.70 -4.57 18.19
C ASN A 48 -14.20 -4.63 17.89
N TRP A 49 -13.54 -5.71 18.31
CA TRP A 49 -12.10 -5.92 18.10
C TRP A 49 -11.69 -5.88 16.62
N GLN A 50 -12.60 -6.20 15.70
CA GLN A 50 -12.31 -6.16 14.27
C GLN A 50 -12.09 -4.74 13.75
N ASP A 51 -12.76 -3.75 14.36
CA ASP A 51 -12.57 -2.34 14.05
C ASP A 51 -11.19 -1.83 14.51
N GLU A 52 -10.54 -2.56 15.42
CA GLU A 52 -9.19 -2.23 15.89
C GLU A 52 -8.10 -2.69 14.91
N ILE A 53 -8.42 -3.62 14.00
CA ILE A 53 -7.49 -4.13 12.99
C ILE A 53 -7.52 -3.22 11.76
N ILE A 54 -6.35 -2.80 11.32
CA ILE A 54 -6.19 -1.94 10.14
C ILE A 54 -5.26 -2.58 9.12
N LEU A 55 -5.51 -2.32 7.83
CA LEU A 55 -4.54 -2.57 6.77
C LEU A 55 -3.55 -1.41 6.73
N VAL A 56 -2.29 -1.70 7.04
CA VAL A 56 -1.19 -0.73 7.06
C VAL A 56 -0.61 -0.57 5.67
N SER A 57 -0.36 -1.69 4.99
CA SER A 57 0.13 -1.68 3.62
C SER A 57 -0.34 -2.89 2.82
N ALA A 58 -0.36 -2.72 1.50
CA ALA A 58 -0.54 -3.80 0.54
C ALA A 58 0.55 -3.69 -0.52
N GLU A 59 1.28 -4.78 -0.74
CA GLU A 59 2.34 -4.86 -1.74
C GLU A 59 2.01 -5.90 -2.80
N GLY A 60 2.08 -5.50 -4.06
CA GLY A 60 1.89 -6.36 -5.22
C GLY A 60 3.09 -6.32 -6.17
N ASP A 61 3.12 -7.29 -7.07
CA ASP A 61 3.98 -7.32 -8.26
C ASP A 61 3.14 -7.23 -9.53
N SER A 62 3.78 -7.25 -10.69
CA SER A 62 3.12 -7.15 -12.01
C SER A 62 2.06 -8.22 -12.30
N THR A 63 1.99 -9.30 -11.52
CA THR A 63 0.97 -10.35 -11.66
C THR A 63 -0.26 -10.11 -10.78
N SER A 64 -0.20 -9.13 -9.88
CA SER A 64 -1.29 -8.78 -8.97
C SER A 64 -2.41 -8.01 -9.69
N PRO A 65 -3.67 -8.11 -9.24
CA PRO A 65 -4.73 -7.24 -9.71
C PRO A 65 -4.38 -5.78 -9.44
N MET A 66 -4.29 -4.97 -10.51
CA MET A 66 -3.82 -3.60 -10.41
C MET A 66 -4.96 -2.62 -10.09
N PRO A 67 -4.77 -1.73 -9.11
CA PRO A 67 -5.76 -0.72 -8.77
C PRO A 67 -5.72 0.45 -9.77
N PHE A 68 -6.75 1.30 -9.76
CA PHE A 68 -6.81 2.56 -10.53
C PHE A 68 -6.60 2.41 -12.05
N GLY A 69 -6.85 1.22 -12.61
CA GLY A 69 -6.60 0.93 -14.01
C GLY A 69 -5.12 1.00 -14.40
N LEU A 70 -4.22 0.80 -13.44
CA LEU A 70 -2.79 0.69 -13.71
C LEU A 70 -2.49 -0.54 -14.57
N ASP A 71 -1.60 -0.39 -15.55
CA ASP A 71 -1.16 -1.46 -16.44
C ASP A 71 0.31 -1.78 -16.17
N PRO A 72 0.63 -2.89 -15.50
CA PRO A 72 2.01 -3.17 -15.07
C PRO A 72 2.97 -3.40 -16.23
N ILE A 73 2.46 -3.63 -17.45
CA ILE A 73 3.27 -3.87 -18.64
C ILE A 73 3.57 -2.55 -19.35
N ASN A 74 2.58 -1.67 -19.48
CA ASN A 74 2.68 -0.48 -20.32
C ASN A 74 2.65 0.86 -19.55
N GLU A 75 2.57 0.84 -18.21
CA GLU A 75 2.53 2.08 -17.44
C GLU A 75 3.81 2.89 -17.61
N THR A 76 3.67 4.19 -17.76
CA THR A 76 4.77 5.16 -17.72
C THR A 76 4.58 6.06 -16.50
N PRO A 77 5.62 6.78 -16.03
CA PRO A 77 5.46 7.80 -15.00
C PRO A 77 4.34 8.79 -15.34
N ALA A 78 4.28 9.26 -16.59
CA ALA A 78 3.27 10.21 -17.02
C ALA A 78 1.84 9.64 -16.95
N SER A 79 1.63 8.40 -17.42
CA SER A 79 0.32 7.77 -17.37
C SER A 79 -0.09 7.39 -15.94
N ALA A 80 0.86 7.02 -15.08
CA ALA A 80 0.60 6.80 -13.66
C ALA A 80 0.21 8.11 -12.94
N THR A 81 0.90 9.21 -13.22
CA THR A 81 0.56 10.54 -12.70
C THR A 81 -0.87 10.94 -13.07
N MET A 82 -1.29 10.68 -14.32
CA MET A 82 -2.67 10.95 -14.75
C MET A 82 -3.73 10.12 -14.00
N LYS A 83 -3.38 8.91 -13.56
CA LYS A 83 -4.31 7.98 -12.89
C LYS A 83 -4.33 8.16 -11.37
N LEU A 84 -3.21 8.55 -10.77
CA LEU A 84 -3.01 8.54 -9.33
C LEU A 84 -3.03 9.94 -8.71
N SER A 85 -2.02 10.74 -9.01
CA SER A 85 -1.81 12.07 -8.42
C SER A 85 -0.66 12.79 -9.12
N ASP A 86 -0.73 14.12 -9.19
CA ASP A 86 0.38 15.00 -9.60
C ASP A 86 1.32 15.36 -8.44
N ASN A 87 0.89 15.13 -7.20
CA ASN A 87 1.73 15.26 -6.01
C ASN A 87 2.59 14.01 -5.83
N ILE A 88 3.84 14.07 -6.29
CA ILE A 88 4.75 12.93 -6.32
C ILE A 88 6.07 13.24 -5.61
N ALA A 89 6.68 12.20 -5.03
CA ALA A 89 8.10 12.16 -4.70
C ALA A 89 8.74 11.01 -5.48
N GLY A 90 9.85 11.26 -6.13
CA GLY A 90 10.54 10.29 -6.95
C GLY A 90 11.78 10.94 -7.54
N PRO A 91 12.41 10.35 -8.57
CA PRO A 91 13.43 11.05 -9.33
C PRO A 91 12.79 12.29 -9.95
N GLY A 92 12.86 13.41 -9.23
CA GLY A 92 12.76 14.72 -9.83
C GLY A 92 13.91 14.86 -10.82
N ASP A 93 13.95 15.97 -11.52
CA ASP A 93 15.02 16.31 -12.46
C ASP A 93 16.44 16.46 -11.80
N ALA A 94 16.64 15.90 -10.60
CA ALA A 94 17.90 15.73 -9.90
C ALA A 94 18.59 14.43 -10.32
N ARG A 95 19.48 14.57 -11.30
CA ARG A 95 20.61 13.67 -11.56
C ARG A 95 21.21 13.15 -10.24
N GLY A 96 21.15 11.84 -10.02
CA GLY A 96 21.80 11.21 -8.87
C GLY A 96 22.07 9.73 -9.11
N ASP A 97 21.00 8.94 -9.19
CA ASP A 97 21.09 7.52 -9.50
C ASP A 97 20.12 7.18 -10.64
N ALA A 98 20.68 6.82 -11.80
CA ALA A 98 19.91 6.27 -12.93
C ALA A 98 19.19 4.94 -12.57
N ASP A 99 19.40 4.44 -11.34
CA ASP A 99 18.81 3.23 -10.81
C ASP A 99 17.59 3.47 -9.91
N GLU A 100 17.29 4.71 -9.49
CA GLU A 100 16.15 4.97 -8.60
C GLU A 100 14.84 5.15 -9.39
N ARG A 101 14.22 4.01 -9.72
CA ARG A 101 12.99 3.89 -10.51
C ARG A 101 11.72 3.96 -9.67
N ARG A 102 11.83 4.42 -8.42
CA ARG A 102 10.72 4.44 -7.46
C ARG A 102 10.04 5.79 -7.49
N ILE A 103 8.73 5.78 -7.71
CA ILE A 103 7.91 6.99 -7.68
C ILE A 103 6.79 6.77 -6.68
N SER A 104 6.75 7.62 -5.67
CA SER A 104 5.72 7.74 -4.66
C SER A 104 4.68 8.79 -5.09
N PHE A 105 3.42 8.39 -5.13
CA PHE A 105 2.26 9.21 -5.45
C PHE A 105 1.48 9.47 -4.16
N PHE A 106 1.39 10.72 -3.74
CA PHE A 106 0.64 11.13 -2.56
C PHE A 106 -0.79 11.49 -2.96
N MET A 107 -1.73 10.75 -2.38
CA MET A 107 -3.16 10.92 -2.62
C MET A 107 -3.82 11.57 -1.40
N GLU A 108 -5.03 12.10 -1.62
CA GLU A 108 -5.84 12.66 -0.54
C GLU A 108 -6.07 11.67 0.62
N GLY A 109 -6.18 12.21 1.83
CA GLY A 109 -6.38 11.43 3.06
C GLY A 109 -5.11 10.77 3.62
N GLY A 110 -3.95 11.24 3.16
CA GLY A 110 -2.63 10.72 3.56
C GLY A 110 -2.31 9.37 2.91
N ARG A 111 -3.00 8.97 1.83
CA ARG A 111 -2.69 7.70 1.15
C ARG A 111 -1.46 7.87 0.25
N LEU A 112 -0.68 6.82 0.13
CA LEU A 112 0.53 6.76 -0.68
C LEU A 112 0.49 5.52 -1.56
N ILE A 113 0.89 5.68 -2.83
CA ILE A 113 1.19 4.56 -3.72
C ILE A 113 2.63 4.72 -4.20
N GLU A 114 3.49 3.73 -3.97
CA GLU A 114 4.82 3.67 -4.56
C GLU A 114 4.83 2.66 -5.71
N LEU A 115 5.33 3.08 -6.87
CA LEU A 115 5.59 2.20 -8.01
C LEU A 115 7.09 2.09 -8.24
N ARG A 116 7.59 0.86 -8.48
CA ARG A 116 8.95 0.63 -8.98
C ARG A 116 8.90 0.33 -10.46
N PHE A 117 9.27 1.31 -11.27
CA PHE A 117 9.31 1.18 -12.73
C PHE A 117 10.47 0.31 -13.19
N ASN A 118 10.34 -0.27 -14.39
CA ASN A 118 11.43 -0.98 -15.05
C ASN A 118 12.51 -0.01 -15.56
N GLU A 119 13.66 -0.53 -15.99
CA GLU A 119 14.82 0.28 -16.42
C GLU A 119 14.49 1.28 -17.55
N GLY A 120 13.53 0.96 -18.41
CA GLY A 120 13.05 1.86 -19.47
C GLY A 120 11.93 2.82 -19.06
N MET A 121 11.54 2.86 -17.77
CA MET A 121 10.38 3.61 -17.26
C MET A 121 9.06 3.27 -17.98
N ILE A 122 8.97 2.05 -18.52
CA ILE A 122 7.77 1.45 -19.12
C ILE A 122 7.50 0.14 -18.40
N GLY A 123 6.29 0.03 -17.87
CA GLY A 123 5.89 -0.99 -16.93
C GLY A 123 6.53 -0.82 -15.55
N PHE A 124 5.93 -1.49 -14.58
CA PHE A 124 6.45 -1.57 -13.21
C PHE A 124 6.33 -3.00 -12.70
N ASP A 125 7.26 -3.39 -11.85
CA ASP A 125 7.33 -4.75 -11.31
C ASP A 125 6.92 -4.81 -9.84
N ARG A 126 6.70 -3.65 -9.20
CA ARG A 126 6.24 -3.55 -7.81
C ARG A 126 5.32 -2.36 -7.60
N ILE A 127 4.28 -2.59 -6.81
CA ILE A 127 3.40 -1.57 -6.24
C ILE A 127 3.33 -1.73 -4.72
N ILE A 128 3.39 -0.61 -4.00
CA ILE A 128 3.13 -0.54 -2.56
C ILE A 128 2.03 0.48 -2.35
N MET A 129 1.00 0.12 -1.61
CA MET A 129 -0.06 1.04 -1.18
C MET A 129 -0.03 1.13 0.34
N ALA A 130 -0.04 2.35 0.87
CA ALA A 130 0.01 2.61 2.31
C ALA A 130 -0.75 3.89 2.66
N ARG A 131 -0.87 4.17 3.96
CA ARG A 131 -1.35 5.46 4.49
C ARG A 131 -0.29 6.05 5.42
N LEU A 132 0.05 7.32 5.18
CA LEU A 132 0.95 8.17 5.94
C LEU A 132 0.17 8.87 7.06
N GLY A 133 0.80 8.96 8.23
CA GLY A 133 0.13 9.36 9.47
C GLY A 133 -0.63 8.16 10.05
N GLU A 134 -0.14 7.69 11.19
CA GLU A 134 -0.56 6.46 11.85
C GLU A 134 -2.00 6.49 12.36
N PRO A 135 -2.55 5.36 12.85
CA PRO A 135 -3.58 5.47 13.85
C PRO A 135 -3.09 6.16 15.14
N GLN A 136 -1.82 6.02 15.56
CA GLN A 136 -1.36 6.66 16.82
C GLN A 136 0.13 7.04 17.00
N GLU A 137 1.15 6.47 16.33
CA GLU A 137 2.57 6.78 16.62
C GLU A 137 3.26 7.77 15.65
N TRP A 138 2.79 9.02 15.61
CA TRP A 138 3.71 10.15 15.45
C TRP A 138 3.84 10.84 16.82
N GLN A 139 4.30 10.11 17.84
CA GLN A 139 4.80 10.74 19.05
C GLN A 139 6.31 10.92 18.91
N PRO A 140 6.82 12.15 18.64
CA PRO A 140 8.21 12.42 18.98
C PRO A 140 8.36 12.25 20.49
N ALA A 141 9.41 11.57 20.91
CA ALA A 141 9.88 11.65 22.29
C ALA A 141 10.18 13.11 22.67
#